data_AF-A0A3P9N275-F1
#
_entry.id   AF-A0A3P9N275-F1
#
_cell.length_a   1.000
_cell.length_b   1.000
_cell.length_c   1.000
_cell.angle_alpha   90.00
_cell.angle_beta   90.00
_cell.angle_gamma   90.00
#
_symmetry.space_group_name_H-M   'P 1'
#
loop_
_entity.id
_entity.type
_entity.pdbx_description
1 polymer ?
#
loop_
_entity_poly.entity_id
_entity_poly.type
_entity_poly.pdbx_seq_one_letter_code
_entity_poly.pdbx_strand_id
1 'polypeptide(L)'
;MALMIDAKVGSKFRLTTRLHRAMYPVDLPAVDDAELTSASENYLASLNATHSCNELFRSLLTSKEIAVTPANIRQLQLFEDEHPACTVLALHPPHDQTQVLALYLHKKWWPLDDVLQTSSEARSGLQPVQSIMERLIVFLLSQVVERPQLHGEVSFSLHPPTETCKVLWKDGQAVGFYTIKHKGRLCDSWSSRCYLLPVLDTVLVRRRYRRRGFGLQILHDFCSSFSSEEFLGVSSPLSSGMAAVIRKFLQQHEEHRARLYEVEAPGGWSQRRNIWLNIQLGRYASEQMNGPFPLRPL
;
A
#
# COMPACT_ATOMS: atom_id res chain seq x y z
N MET A 1 20.59 46.17 16.58
CA MET A 1 20.99 47.08 17.66
C MET A 1 21.35 46.22 18.87
N ALA A 2 22.56 46.44 19.37
CA ALA A 2 23.33 45.77 20.43
C ALA A 2 22.68 44.66 21.29
N LEU A 3 23.40 43.54 21.38
CA LEU A 3 23.39 42.59 22.49
C LEU A 3 23.59 43.30 23.84
N MET A 4 22.81 42.92 24.85
CA MET A 4 23.19 43.07 26.24
C MET A 4 23.05 41.70 26.91
N ILE A 5 24.20 41.13 27.27
CA ILE A 5 24.34 39.89 28.02
C ILE A 5 24.43 40.31 29.48
N ASP A 6 23.44 39.95 30.28
CA ASP A 6 23.59 39.90 31.73
C ASP A 6 23.54 38.44 32.16
N ALA A 7 24.66 37.97 32.69
CA ALA A 7 24.86 36.62 33.17
C ALA A 7 24.30 36.51 34.59
N LYS A 8 23.33 35.59 34.78
CA LYS A 8 23.16 34.94 36.09
C LYS A 8 22.90 33.45 35.90
N VAL A 9 23.86 32.69 36.40
CA VAL A 9 23.98 31.23 36.40
C VAL A 9 22.73 30.57 36.96
N GLY A 10 22.23 29.54 36.26
CA GLY A 10 21.32 28.56 36.87
C GLY A 10 20.03 28.25 36.12
N SER A 11 20.10 27.86 34.84
CA SER A 11 19.14 26.90 34.28
C SER A 11 19.67 26.36 32.95
N LYS A 12 19.83 25.04 32.84
CA LYS A 12 20.01 24.39 31.53
C LYS A 12 18.71 24.56 30.76
N PHE A 13 18.56 25.68 30.06
CA PHE A 13 17.64 25.76 28.93
C PHE A 13 18.11 24.73 27.92
N ARG A 14 17.46 23.56 27.91
CA ARG A 14 17.43 22.71 26.72
C ARG A 14 16.70 23.51 25.66
N LEU A 15 17.47 24.24 24.85
CA LEU A 15 17.07 24.57 23.50
C LEU A 15 16.80 23.23 22.81
N THR A 16 15.53 22.83 22.78
CA THR A 16 15.05 21.81 21.87
C THR A 16 15.13 22.41 20.47
N THR A 17 16.32 22.39 19.90
CA THR A 17 16.47 22.41 18.44
C THR A 17 15.59 21.28 17.93
N ARG A 18 14.42 21.63 17.37
CA ARG A 18 13.69 20.75 16.47
C ARG A 18 14.70 20.36 15.41
N LEU A 19 15.29 19.17 15.54
CA LEU A 19 15.94 18.50 14.43
C LEU A 19 14.89 18.55 13.32
N HIS A 20 15.17 19.27 12.22
CA HIS A 20 14.34 19.21 11.03
C HIS A 20 14.21 17.72 10.70
N ARG A 21 13.06 17.13 11.02
CA ARG A 21 12.76 15.75 10.66
C ARG A 21 12.83 15.73 9.14
N ALA A 22 13.73 14.93 8.58
CA ALA A 22 13.88 14.84 7.13
C ALA A 22 12.50 14.54 6.54
N MET A 23 12.05 15.38 5.61
CA MET A 23 10.80 15.19 4.90
C MET A 23 10.97 14.03 3.91
N TYR A 24 9.94 13.19 3.80
CA TYR A 24 9.90 12.09 2.84
C TYR A 24 9.12 12.50 1.58
N PRO A 25 9.17 11.73 0.47
CA PRO A 25 8.50 12.11 -0.78
C PRO A 25 7.03 12.49 -0.62
N VAL A 26 6.28 11.75 0.20
CA VAL A 26 4.86 12.02 0.47
C VAL A 26 4.62 13.30 1.30
N ASP A 27 5.64 13.83 1.96
CA ASP A 27 5.58 15.08 2.73
C ASP A 27 5.91 16.31 1.88
N LEU A 28 6.50 16.12 0.69
CA LEU A 28 6.87 17.19 -0.22
C LEU A 28 5.63 17.84 -0.87
N PRO A 29 5.76 19.03 -1.47
CA PRO A 29 4.65 19.71 -2.14
C PRO A 29 3.93 18.78 -3.12
N ALA A 30 2.60 18.89 -3.15
CA ALA A 30 1.77 18.08 -4.04
C ALA A 30 2.20 18.27 -5.50
N VAL A 31 2.28 17.17 -6.22
CA VAL A 31 2.50 17.09 -7.67
C VAL A 31 1.31 16.38 -8.28
N ASP A 32 1.05 16.64 -9.56
CA ASP A 32 0.07 15.89 -10.32
C ASP A 32 0.73 14.78 -11.16
N ASP A 33 -0.11 13.94 -11.77
CA ASP A 33 0.31 12.77 -12.55
C ASP A 33 1.14 13.16 -13.78
N ALA A 34 0.85 14.32 -14.37
CA ALA A 34 1.53 14.84 -15.55
C ALA A 34 2.91 15.40 -15.22
N GLU A 35 3.04 16.11 -14.09
CA GLU A 35 4.31 16.61 -13.57
C GLU A 35 5.23 15.44 -13.21
N LEU A 36 4.71 14.41 -12.55
CA LEU A 36 5.47 13.23 -12.17
C LEU A 36 6.04 12.49 -13.39
N THR A 37 5.21 12.33 -14.42
CA THR A 37 5.60 11.71 -15.70
C THR A 37 6.60 12.57 -16.46
N SER A 38 6.32 13.88 -16.60
CA SER A 38 7.22 14.81 -17.29
C SER A 38 8.59 14.89 -16.62
N ALA A 39 8.65 14.86 -15.29
CA ALA A 39 9.92 14.84 -14.55
C ALA A 39 10.74 13.57 -14.84
N SER A 40 10.06 12.42 -14.94
CA SER A 40 10.68 11.14 -15.30
C SER A 40 11.20 11.15 -16.74
N GLU A 41 10.40 11.61 -17.69
CA GLU A 41 10.78 11.70 -19.10
C GLU A 41 11.94 12.67 -19.34
N ASN A 42 11.90 13.85 -18.72
CA ASN A 42 12.96 14.84 -18.82
C ASN A 42 14.29 14.32 -18.27
N TYR A 43 14.26 13.61 -17.13
CA TYR A 43 15.45 12.99 -16.58
C TYR A 43 16.02 11.93 -17.53
N LEU A 44 15.17 11.02 -18.02
CA LEU A 44 15.60 9.97 -18.94
C LEU A 44 16.18 10.54 -20.25
N ALA A 45 15.55 11.57 -20.80
CA ALA A 45 16.04 12.27 -22.00
C ALA A 45 17.42 12.91 -21.75
N SER A 46 17.60 13.58 -20.60
CA SER A 46 18.88 14.17 -20.21
C SER A 46 19.99 13.14 -20.03
N LEU A 47 19.64 11.97 -19.47
CA LEU A 47 20.54 10.85 -19.25
C LEU A 47 20.99 10.23 -20.57
N ASN A 48 20.09 10.11 -21.55
CA ASN A 48 20.41 9.57 -22.87
C ASN A 48 21.23 10.54 -23.73
N ALA A 49 21.03 11.85 -23.58
CA ALA A 49 21.81 12.87 -24.27
C ALA A 49 23.25 12.95 -23.75
N THR A 50 23.47 12.61 -22.48
CA THR A 50 24.77 12.69 -21.82
C THR A 50 25.41 11.31 -21.78
N HIS A 51 26.30 10.98 -22.73
CA HIS A 51 26.98 9.67 -22.81
C HIS A 51 27.83 9.28 -21.57
N SER A 52 27.95 10.17 -20.58
CA SER A 52 28.60 9.91 -19.30
C SER A 52 27.81 10.56 -18.15
N CYS A 53 26.96 9.77 -17.49
CA CYS A 53 26.37 10.18 -16.21
C CYS A 53 27.22 9.61 -15.06
N ASN A 54 27.79 10.50 -14.25
CA ASN A 54 28.56 10.13 -13.05
C ASN A 54 27.67 10.07 -11.79
N GLU A 55 26.34 10.04 -11.94
CA GLU A 55 25.44 9.97 -10.79
C GLU A 55 25.52 8.59 -10.15
N LEU A 56 25.84 8.58 -8.86
CA LEU A 56 25.96 7.38 -8.04
C LEU A 56 24.83 7.35 -7.02
N PHE A 57 24.08 6.25 -7.01
CA PHE A 57 23.11 5.97 -5.96
C PHE A 57 23.75 5.08 -4.89
N ARG A 58 23.74 5.52 -3.64
CA ARG A 58 24.19 4.73 -2.50
C ARG A 58 23.02 3.93 -1.92
N SER A 59 23.04 2.61 -2.12
CA SER A 59 22.06 1.71 -1.52
C SER A 59 22.31 1.57 -0.01
N LEU A 60 21.31 1.87 0.81
CA LEU A 60 21.40 1.67 2.26
C LEU A 60 21.49 0.18 2.65
N LEU A 61 20.85 -0.70 1.87
CA LEU A 61 20.82 -2.15 2.12
C LEU A 61 22.18 -2.81 1.92
N THR A 62 22.94 -2.38 0.92
CA THR A 62 24.22 -3.01 0.56
C THR A 62 25.44 -2.16 0.89
N SER A 63 25.23 -0.88 1.24
CA SER A 63 26.28 0.15 1.36
C SER A 63 27.18 0.29 0.13
N LYS A 64 26.71 -0.22 -1.02
CA LYS A 64 27.38 -0.10 -2.31
C LYS A 64 26.85 1.11 -3.08
N GLU A 65 27.76 1.77 -3.77
CA GLU A 65 27.43 2.79 -4.76
C GLU A 65 27.17 2.11 -6.10
N ILE A 66 26.09 2.52 -6.74
CA ILE A 66 25.60 1.98 -8.00
C ILE A 66 25.54 3.15 -8.97
N ALA A 67 26.22 3.02 -10.11
CA ALA A 67 26.11 3.98 -11.20
C ALA A 67 24.69 3.97 -11.75
N VAL A 68 24.08 5.15 -11.84
CA VAL A 68 22.78 5.33 -12.46
C VAL A 68 22.98 5.40 -13.97
N THR A 69 22.43 4.42 -14.70
CA THR A 69 22.64 4.29 -16.14
C THR A 69 21.31 3.97 -16.84
N PRO A 70 21.16 4.26 -18.14
CA PRO A 70 19.95 3.85 -18.86
C PRO A 70 19.67 2.33 -18.77
N ALA A 71 20.73 1.51 -18.64
CA ALA A 71 20.60 0.06 -18.58
C ALA A 71 19.89 -0.45 -17.32
N ASN A 72 20.02 0.24 -16.19
CA ASN A 72 19.45 -0.16 -14.89
C ASN A 72 18.23 0.66 -14.45
N ILE A 73 17.70 1.51 -15.33
CA ILE A 73 16.47 2.26 -15.11
C ILE A 73 15.32 1.62 -15.88
N ARG A 74 14.14 1.52 -15.25
CA ARG A 74 12.89 1.13 -15.90
C ARG A 74 11.78 2.10 -15.53
N GLN A 75 10.82 2.28 -16.43
CA GLN A 75 9.59 2.99 -16.12
C GLN A 75 8.62 2.05 -15.41
N LEU A 76 8.02 2.52 -14.33
CA LEU A 76 6.90 1.87 -13.66
C LEU A 76 5.65 2.69 -13.95
N GLN A 77 4.63 2.03 -14.49
CA GLN A 77 3.33 2.61 -14.75
C GLN A 77 2.38 2.31 -13.58
N LEU A 78 1.74 3.36 -13.05
CA LEU A 78 0.92 3.24 -11.84
C LEU A 78 -0.48 2.68 -12.10
N PHE A 79 -1.04 2.90 -13.29
CA PHE A 79 -2.43 2.59 -13.65
C PHE A 79 -2.52 1.76 -14.93
N GLU A 80 -3.52 0.86 -15.02
CA GLU A 80 -3.86 0.14 -16.24
C GLU A 80 -4.52 1.08 -17.26
N ASP A 81 -3.99 1.13 -18.49
CA ASP A 81 -4.63 1.67 -19.72
C ASP A 81 -5.32 3.05 -19.67
N GLU A 82 -5.01 3.91 -18.70
CA GLU A 82 -5.52 5.29 -18.65
C GLU A 82 -4.53 6.30 -19.24
N HIS A 83 -5.06 7.20 -20.08
CA HIS A 83 -4.36 8.38 -20.58
C HIS A 83 -4.80 9.61 -19.76
N PRO A 84 -3.86 10.44 -19.26
CA PRO A 84 -2.42 10.34 -19.46
C PRO A 84 -1.78 9.24 -18.59
N ALA A 85 -0.74 8.61 -19.13
CA ALA A 85 0.04 7.63 -18.39
C ALA A 85 0.70 8.29 -17.17
N CYS A 86 0.56 7.69 -15.99
CA CYS A 86 1.28 8.10 -14.79
C CYS A 86 2.48 7.18 -14.60
N THR A 87 3.69 7.67 -14.89
CA THR A 87 4.92 6.87 -14.84
C THR A 87 6.00 7.47 -13.95
N VAL A 88 6.75 6.58 -13.29
CA VAL A 88 7.93 6.93 -12.49
C VAL A 88 9.13 6.10 -12.91
N LEU A 89 10.34 6.65 -12.78
CA LEU A 89 11.56 5.87 -12.99
C LEU A 89 11.92 5.07 -11.74
N ALA A 90 12.23 3.80 -11.94
CA ALA A 90 12.76 2.90 -10.94
C ALA A 90 14.20 2.51 -11.28
N LEU A 91 15.06 2.57 -10.26
CA LEU A 91 16.44 2.10 -10.32
C LEU A 91 16.51 0.66 -9.84
N HIS A 92 17.20 -0.17 -10.61
CA HIS A 92 17.42 -1.59 -10.35
C HIS A 92 18.90 -1.90 -10.09
N PRO A 93 19.22 -2.98 -9.37
CA PRO A 93 20.57 -3.54 -9.38
C PRO A 93 21.02 -3.89 -10.81
N PRO A 94 22.29 -3.67 -11.19
CA PRO A 94 22.79 -3.98 -12.54
C PRO A 94 22.60 -5.44 -12.98
N HIS A 95 22.57 -6.38 -12.02
CA HIS A 95 22.48 -7.82 -12.27
C HIS A 95 21.16 -8.46 -11.80
N ASP A 96 20.19 -7.66 -11.35
CA ASP A 96 18.88 -8.14 -10.92
C ASP A 96 17.80 -7.11 -11.24
N GLN A 97 17.07 -7.29 -12.34
CA GLN A 97 16.01 -6.37 -12.75
C GLN A 97 14.68 -6.63 -12.03
N THR A 98 14.61 -7.64 -11.16
CA THR A 98 13.39 -7.98 -10.42
C THR A 98 13.24 -7.16 -9.14
N GLN A 99 14.33 -6.56 -8.64
CA GLN A 99 14.34 -5.72 -7.44
C GLN A 99 14.35 -4.24 -7.78
N VAL A 100 13.60 -3.44 -7.02
CA VAL A 100 13.61 -1.97 -7.12
C VAL A 100 14.37 -1.41 -5.91
N LEU A 101 15.39 -0.60 -6.16
CA LEU A 101 16.19 0.03 -5.11
C LEU A 101 15.70 1.42 -4.75
N ALA A 102 15.35 2.20 -5.77
CA ALA A 102 14.99 3.60 -5.63
C ALA A 102 14.03 4.05 -6.71
N LEU A 103 13.34 5.16 -6.45
CA LEU A 103 12.50 5.85 -7.41
C LEU A 103 13.00 7.27 -7.63
N TYR A 104 12.89 7.76 -8.86
CA TYR A 104 13.17 9.15 -9.18
C TYR A 104 11.93 10.00 -8.90
N LEU A 105 11.96 10.75 -7.80
CA LEU A 105 10.84 11.59 -7.33
C LEU A 105 11.38 12.95 -6.91
N HIS A 106 10.67 14.03 -7.26
CA HIS A 106 11.09 15.41 -6.94
C HIS A 106 12.55 15.69 -7.32
N LYS A 107 12.93 15.29 -8.54
CA LYS A 107 14.26 15.48 -9.12
C LYS A 107 15.40 14.80 -8.36
N LYS A 108 15.12 13.74 -7.59
CA LYS A 108 16.09 13.01 -6.78
C LYS A 108 15.78 11.50 -6.76
N TRP A 109 16.81 10.67 -6.65
CA TRP A 109 16.66 9.26 -6.33
C TRP A 109 16.37 9.04 -4.84
N TRP A 110 15.21 8.46 -4.55
CA TRP A 110 14.75 8.11 -3.21
C TRP A 110 14.81 6.60 -2.99
N PRO A 111 15.50 6.12 -1.94
CA PRO A 111 15.45 4.71 -1.56
C PRO A 111 14.01 4.25 -1.36
N LEU A 112 13.69 3.03 -1.78
CA LEU A 112 12.33 2.49 -1.68
C LEU A 112 11.75 2.56 -0.25
N ASP A 113 12.58 2.29 0.77
CA ASP A 113 12.16 2.38 2.17
C ASP A 113 11.79 3.82 2.59
N ASP A 114 12.42 4.84 2.02
CA ASP A 114 12.13 6.24 2.32
C ASP A 114 10.84 6.70 1.61
N VAL A 115 10.53 6.17 0.43
CA VAL A 115 9.27 6.47 -0.28
C VAL A 115 8.05 6.01 0.54
N LEU A 116 8.20 4.95 1.33
CA LEU A 116 7.15 4.39 2.18
C LEU A 116 7.07 5.04 3.58
N GLN A 117 7.83 6.10 3.81
CA GLN A 117 7.92 6.81 5.08
C GLN A 117 7.24 8.18 5.03
N THR A 118 6.90 8.69 6.22
CA THR A 118 6.33 10.01 6.45
C THR A 118 6.90 10.58 7.74
N SER A 119 7.16 11.88 7.72
CA SER A 119 7.57 12.67 8.88
C SER A 119 6.37 13.39 9.51
N SER A 120 5.27 13.51 8.76
CA SER A 120 4.01 14.11 9.20
C SER A 120 3.30 13.26 10.24
N GLU A 121 3.00 13.85 11.40
CA GLU A 121 2.22 13.21 12.47
C GLU A 121 0.74 13.06 12.10
N ALA A 122 0.25 13.84 11.13
CA ALA A 122 -1.12 13.73 10.63
C ALA A 122 -1.36 12.40 9.88
N ARG A 123 -0.29 11.80 9.33
CA ARG A 123 -0.36 10.47 8.69
C ARG A 123 -0.16 9.38 9.73
N SER A 124 -1.23 9.09 10.46
CA SER A 124 -1.30 8.04 11.47
C SER A 124 -2.61 7.27 11.38
N GLY A 125 -2.55 5.95 11.52
CA GLY A 125 -3.72 5.08 11.36
C GLY A 125 -4.19 4.99 9.90
N LEU A 126 -5.47 4.68 9.71
CA LEU A 126 -6.07 4.56 8.37
C LEU A 126 -6.43 5.95 7.86
N GLN A 127 -5.78 6.38 6.78
CA GLN A 127 -5.98 7.69 6.16
C GLN A 127 -6.44 7.52 4.72
N PRO A 128 -7.44 8.29 4.25
CA PRO A 128 -7.83 8.29 2.85
C PRO A 128 -6.68 8.75 1.97
N VAL A 129 -6.53 8.12 0.80
CA VAL A 129 -5.59 8.57 -0.24
C VAL A 129 -6.12 9.86 -0.85
N GLN A 130 -5.32 10.92 -0.83
CA GLN A 130 -5.68 12.25 -1.32
C GLN A 130 -4.70 12.80 -2.37
N SER A 131 -3.59 12.11 -2.60
CA SER A 131 -2.52 12.56 -3.50
C SER A 131 -1.96 11.43 -4.38
N ILE A 132 -1.34 11.81 -5.50
CA ILE A 132 -0.65 10.84 -6.36
C ILE A 132 0.51 10.15 -5.65
N MET A 133 1.20 10.83 -4.72
CA MET A 133 2.27 10.21 -3.93
C MET A 133 1.74 9.12 -2.99
N GLU A 134 0.56 9.31 -2.41
CA GLU A 134 -0.11 8.26 -1.61
C GLU A 134 -0.61 7.12 -2.50
N ARG A 135 -1.08 7.43 -3.72
CA ARG A 135 -1.43 6.42 -4.72
C ARG A 135 -0.21 5.62 -5.20
N LEU A 136 0.94 6.27 -5.38
CA LEU A 136 2.22 5.63 -5.64
C LEU A 136 2.58 4.67 -4.51
N ILE A 137 2.40 5.06 -3.24
CA ILE A 137 2.64 4.16 -2.10
C ILE A 137 1.75 2.92 -2.19
N VAL A 138 0.46 3.07 -2.53
CA VAL A 138 -0.44 1.92 -2.73
C VAL A 138 0.08 0.99 -3.82
N PHE A 139 0.46 1.55 -4.98
CA PHE A 139 1.09 0.81 -6.08
C PHE A 139 2.35 0.08 -5.62
N LEU A 140 3.27 0.74 -4.90
CA LEU A 140 4.51 0.11 -4.44
C LEU A 140 4.24 -1.01 -3.45
N LEU A 141 3.27 -0.84 -2.56
CA LEU A 141 2.91 -1.88 -1.60
C LEU A 141 2.42 -3.15 -2.30
N SER A 142 1.56 -3.03 -3.33
CA SER A 142 1.00 -4.19 -4.04
C SER A 142 1.92 -4.76 -5.12
N GLN A 143 2.60 -3.90 -5.87
CA GLN A 143 3.32 -4.27 -7.09
C GLN A 143 4.82 -4.39 -6.91
N VAL A 144 5.42 -3.92 -5.82
CA VAL A 144 6.88 -3.90 -5.64
C VAL A 144 7.31 -4.56 -4.34
N VAL A 145 6.77 -4.11 -3.21
CA VAL A 145 7.21 -4.52 -1.87
C VAL A 145 6.68 -5.89 -1.50
N GLU A 146 5.40 -6.14 -1.74
CA GLU A 146 4.74 -7.41 -1.41
C GLU A 146 4.52 -8.29 -2.63
N ARG A 147 5.43 -8.21 -3.62
CA ARG A 147 5.42 -9.10 -4.79
C ARG A 147 5.28 -10.57 -4.37
N PRO A 148 4.56 -11.38 -5.15
CA PRO A 148 4.50 -12.80 -4.93
C PRO A 148 5.89 -13.43 -4.93
N GLN A 149 6.15 -14.35 -4.01
CA GLN A 149 7.48 -14.97 -3.86
C GLN A 149 7.56 -16.35 -4.52
N LEU A 150 6.42 -17.00 -4.72
CA LEU A 150 6.34 -18.31 -5.35
C LEU A 150 5.69 -18.24 -6.73
N HIS A 151 6.18 -19.10 -7.64
CA HIS A 151 5.53 -19.33 -8.92
C HIS A 151 4.10 -19.84 -8.70
N GLY A 152 3.11 -19.11 -9.23
CA GLY A 152 1.68 -19.43 -9.14
C GLY A 152 0.89 -18.63 -8.10
N GLU A 153 1.53 -17.81 -7.26
CA GLU A 153 0.82 -16.81 -6.47
C GLU A 153 0.31 -15.67 -7.38
N VAL A 154 -0.98 -15.35 -7.26
CA VAL A 154 -1.63 -14.30 -8.08
C VAL A 154 -1.15 -12.93 -7.62
N SER A 155 -0.59 -12.14 -8.54
CA SER A 155 -0.28 -10.72 -8.31
C SER A 155 -1.56 -9.91 -8.16
N PHE A 156 -1.50 -8.84 -7.38
CA PHE A 156 -2.56 -7.84 -7.39
C PHE A 156 -2.66 -7.20 -8.78
N SER A 157 -3.86 -6.89 -9.24
CA SER A 157 -4.06 -6.02 -10.40
C SER A 157 -3.67 -4.58 -10.08
N LEU A 158 -3.48 -3.74 -11.09
CA LEU A 158 -3.32 -2.31 -10.85
C LEU A 158 -4.67 -1.72 -10.40
N HIS A 159 -4.60 -0.77 -9.48
CA HIS A 159 -5.77 -0.07 -8.97
C HIS A 159 -6.06 1.13 -9.87
N PRO A 160 -7.30 1.33 -10.36
CA PRO A 160 -7.65 2.51 -11.12
C PRO A 160 -7.37 3.81 -10.33
N PRO A 161 -7.05 4.93 -11.00
CA PRO A 161 -6.79 6.21 -10.34
C PRO A 161 -8.02 6.74 -9.59
N THR A 162 -9.21 6.30 -9.97
CA THR A 162 -10.49 6.68 -9.36
C THR A 162 -10.93 5.77 -8.21
N GLU A 163 -10.21 4.67 -7.96
CA GLU A 163 -10.59 3.72 -6.91
C GLU A 163 -10.36 4.32 -5.52
N THR A 164 -11.39 4.28 -4.67
CA THR A 164 -11.26 4.75 -3.28
C THR A 164 -10.31 3.83 -2.52
N CYS A 165 -9.34 4.41 -1.81
CA CYS A 165 -8.34 3.68 -1.05
C CYS A 165 -8.01 4.40 0.26
N LYS A 166 -7.66 3.64 1.30
CA LYS A 166 -7.01 4.16 2.51
C LYS A 166 -5.65 3.49 2.72
N VAL A 167 -4.65 4.28 3.12
CA VAL A 167 -3.33 3.77 3.54
C VAL A 167 -3.32 3.67 5.06
N LEU A 168 -2.78 2.57 5.57
CA LEU A 168 -2.54 2.35 6.99
C LEU A 168 -1.12 2.81 7.35
N TRP A 169 -1.04 3.87 8.14
CA TRP A 169 0.19 4.42 8.65
C TRP A 169 0.45 4.00 10.09
N LYS A 170 1.67 3.52 10.37
CA LYS A 170 2.11 3.17 11.71
C LYS A 170 3.57 3.56 11.90
N ASP A 171 3.83 4.34 12.95
CA ASP A 171 5.16 4.78 13.38
C ASP A 171 5.96 5.44 12.23
N GLY A 172 5.27 6.29 11.45
CA GLY A 172 5.84 7.01 10.32
C GLY A 172 6.05 6.17 9.06
N GLN A 173 5.44 4.99 8.96
CA GLN A 173 5.58 4.09 7.80
C GLN A 173 4.22 3.66 7.26
N ALA A 174 4.12 3.53 5.94
CA ALA A 174 3.01 2.85 5.30
C ALA A 174 3.16 1.33 5.52
N VAL A 175 2.22 0.74 6.25
CA VAL A 175 2.27 -0.67 6.66
C VAL A 175 1.24 -1.55 5.95
N GLY A 176 0.28 -0.93 5.26
CA GLY A 176 -0.76 -1.61 4.50
C GLY A 176 -1.69 -0.62 3.84
N PHE A 177 -2.67 -1.14 3.11
CA PHE A 177 -3.74 -0.34 2.52
C PHE A 177 -4.98 -1.22 2.31
N TYR A 178 -6.09 -0.58 2.00
CA TYR A 178 -7.22 -1.28 1.40
C TYR A 178 -7.98 -0.42 0.39
N THR A 179 -8.62 -1.06 -0.59
CA THR A 179 -9.46 -0.41 -1.60
C THR A 179 -10.94 -0.74 -1.41
N ILE A 180 -11.80 0.14 -1.92
CA ILE A 180 -13.24 0.00 -1.85
C ILE A 180 -13.84 0.14 -3.25
N LYS A 181 -14.70 -0.81 -3.61
CA LYS A 181 -15.66 -0.65 -4.70
C LYS A 181 -16.98 -0.16 -4.14
N HIS A 182 -17.39 1.05 -4.51
CA HIS A 182 -18.63 1.64 -4.00
C HIS A 182 -19.85 1.09 -4.74
N LYS A 183 -20.94 0.90 -3.99
CA LYS A 183 -22.27 0.66 -4.56
C LYS A 183 -22.62 1.72 -5.60
N GLY A 184 -23.14 1.30 -6.74
CA GLY A 184 -23.49 2.16 -7.87
C GLY A 184 -22.32 2.54 -8.79
N ARG A 185 -21.07 2.19 -8.45
CA ARG A 185 -19.92 2.37 -9.37
C ARG A 185 -19.85 1.21 -10.36
N LEU A 186 -19.39 1.53 -11.58
CA LEU A 186 -19.16 0.55 -12.64
C LEU A 186 -18.15 -0.51 -12.19
N CYS A 187 -18.41 -1.76 -12.57
CA CYS A 187 -17.52 -2.89 -12.29
C CYS A 187 -16.28 -2.88 -13.19
N ASP A 188 -16.44 -2.40 -14.42
CA ASP A 188 -15.39 -2.31 -15.43
C ASP A 188 -15.80 -1.23 -16.47
N SER A 189 -14.89 -0.90 -17.40
CA SER A 189 -15.11 0.16 -18.39
C SER A 189 -15.94 -0.27 -19.60
N TRP A 190 -16.21 -1.57 -19.77
CA TRP A 190 -16.85 -2.12 -20.96
C TRP A 190 -18.29 -2.56 -20.71
N SER A 191 -18.65 -2.85 -19.45
CA SER A 191 -19.97 -3.28 -19.03
C SER A 191 -20.71 -2.15 -18.32
N SER A 192 -22.03 -2.09 -18.53
CA SER A 192 -22.91 -1.18 -17.78
C SER A 192 -23.30 -1.72 -16.40
N ARG A 193 -22.54 -2.68 -15.86
CA ARG A 193 -22.84 -3.31 -14.57
C ARG A 193 -22.25 -2.48 -13.44
N CYS A 194 -23.05 -2.21 -12.42
CA CYS A 194 -22.59 -1.51 -11.23
C CYS A 194 -22.63 -2.43 -10.01
N TYR A 195 -21.69 -2.22 -9.08
CA TYR A 195 -21.71 -2.89 -7.79
C TYR A 195 -23.02 -2.62 -7.04
N LEU A 196 -23.64 -3.67 -6.51
CA LEU A 196 -24.94 -3.61 -5.84
C LEU A 196 -24.83 -3.36 -4.32
N LEU A 197 -23.61 -3.41 -3.79
CA LEU A 197 -23.26 -3.17 -2.39
C LEU A 197 -21.81 -2.66 -2.31
N PRO A 198 -21.41 -1.97 -1.22
CA PRO A 198 -20.00 -1.64 -1.01
C PRO A 198 -19.18 -2.91 -0.81
N VAL A 199 -18.01 -2.98 -1.45
CA VAL A 199 -17.11 -4.14 -1.38
C VAL A 199 -15.72 -3.69 -0.92
N LEU A 200 -15.21 -4.35 0.13
CA LEU A 200 -13.80 -4.32 0.51
C LEU A 200 -13.03 -5.17 -0.49
N ASP A 201 -12.32 -4.51 -1.39
CA ASP A 201 -11.84 -5.15 -2.61
C ASP A 201 -10.44 -5.74 -2.46
N THR A 202 -9.46 -4.87 -2.28
CA THR A 202 -8.08 -5.29 -2.02
C THR A 202 -7.71 -4.94 -0.59
N VAL A 203 -7.11 -5.89 0.13
CA VAL A 203 -6.58 -5.68 1.48
C VAL A 203 -5.15 -6.18 1.52
N LEU A 204 -4.23 -5.30 1.91
CA LEU A 204 -2.82 -5.65 2.04
C LEU A 204 -2.26 -5.14 3.35
N VAL A 205 -1.64 -6.06 4.09
CA VAL A 205 -0.76 -5.73 5.22
C VAL A 205 0.60 -6.32 4.92
N ARG A 206 1.63 -5.48 4.96
CA ARG A 206 3.02 -5.87 4.70
C ARG A 206 3.42 -7.06 5.56
N ARG A 207 4.14 -8.03 5.00
CA ARG A 207 4.49 -9.31 5.66
C ARG A 207 5.04 -9.11 7.07
N ARG A 208 5.99 -8.17 7.24
CA ARG A 208 6.64 -7.86 8.54
C ARG A 208 5.70 -7.30 9.62
N TYR A 209 4.52 -6.80 9.23
CA TYR A 209 3.50 -6.23 10.11
C TYR A 209 2.26 -7.13 10.29
N ARG A 210 2.19 -8.28 9.61
CA ARG A 210 1.08 -9.23 9.77
C ARG A 210 1.03 -9.78 11.20
N ARG A 211 -0.13 -10.31 11.59
CA ARG A 211 -0.41 -10.87 12.94
C ARG A 211 -0.35 -9.85 14.09
N ARG A 212 -0.36 -8.54 13.80
CA ARG A 212 -0.38 -7.45 14.78
C ARG A 212 -1.73 -6.73 14.92
N GLY A 213 -2.80 -7.31 14.37
CA GLY A 213 -4.16 -6.76 14.47
C GLY A 213 -4.57 -5.81 13.33
N PHE A 214 -3.66 -5.42 12.43
CA PHE A 214 -3.97 -4.47 11.35
C PHE A 214 -5.06 -4.93 10.37
N GLY A 215 -5.16 -6.23 10.08
CA GLY A 215 -6.26 -6.75 9.26
C GLY A 215 -7.64 -6.57 9.91
N LEU A 216 -7.72 -6.73 11.24
CA LEU A 216 -8.97 -6.47 11.99
C LEU A 216 -9.28 -4.97 12.01
N GLN A 217 -8.26 -4.13 12.16
CA GLN A 217 -8.42 -2.67 12.13
C GLN A 217 -8.98 -2.21 10.78
N ILE A 218 -8.47 -2.73 9.67
CA ILE A 218 -8.98 -2.46 8.32
C ILE A 218 -10.44 -2.89 8.19
N LEU A 219 -10.76 -4.13 8.60
CA LEU A 219 -12.12 -4.66 8.48
C LEU A 219 -13.12 -3.87 9.33
N HIS A 220 -12.73 -3.49 10.55
CA HIS A 220 -13.54 -2.65 11.43
C HIS A 220 -13.79 -1.28 10.78
N ASP A 221 -12.75 -0.58 10.31
CA ASP A 221 -12.88 0.72 9.65
C ASP A 221 -13.78 0.68 8.40
N PHE A 222 -13.67 -0.37 7.58
CA PHE A 222 -14.58 -0.59 6.45
C PHE A 222 -16.04 -0.75 6.91
N CYS A 223 -16.30 -1.66 7.85
CA CYS A 223 -17.64 -1.91 8.38
C CYS A 223 -18.28 -0.67 9.02
N SER A 224 -17.49 0.12 9.75
CA SER A 224 -17.94 1.40 10.35
C SER A 224 -18.22 2.46 9.30
N SER A 225 -17.41 2.54 8.24
CA SER A 225 -17.58 3.53 7.15
C SER A 225 -18.89 3.36 6.38
N PHE A 226 -19.49 2.18 6.43
CA PHE A 226 -20.74 1.86 5.73
C PHE A 226 -21.86 1.44 6.68
N SER A 227 -21.91 1.93 7.92
CA SER A 227 -22.83 1.46 8.98
C SER A 227 -24.32 1.41 8.59
N SER A 228 -24.77 2.24 7.66
CA SER A 228 -26.15 2.29 7.15
C SER A 228 -26.50 1.20 6.12
N GLU A 229 -25.52 0.52 5.53
CA GLU A 229 -25.76 -0.48 4.48
C GLU A 229 -26.14 -1.83 5.09
N GLU A 230 -27.25 -2.41 4.62
CA GLU A 230 -27.74 -3.71 5.10
C GLU A 230 -26.77 -4.85 4.80
N PHE A 231 -26.04 -4.78 3.68
CA PHE A 231 -25.09 -5.80 3.26
C PHE A 231 -23.76 -5.19 2.85
N LEU A 232 -22.67 -5.84 3.23
CA LEU A 232 -21.31 -5.48 2.86
C LEU A 232 -20.61 -6.65 2.18
N GLY A 233 -19.79 -6.34 1.19
CA GLY A 233 -19.02 -7.32 0.44
C GLY A 233 -17.54 -7.33 0.82
N VAL A 234 -16.92 -8.49 0.63
CA VAL A 234 -15.46 -8.66 0.50
C VAL A 234 -15.23 -9.39 -0.82
N SER A 235 -14.32 -8.90 -1.66
CA SER A 235 -14.10 -9.48 -2.99
C SER A 235 -13.68 -10.95 -2.91
N SER A 236 -14.28 -11.76 -3.78
CA SER A 236 -13.91 -13.17 -4.00
C SER A 236 -12.72 -13.27 -4.98
N PRO A 237 -11.84 -14.27 -4.84
CA PRO A 237 -11.80 -15.29 -3.78
C PRO A 237 -11.18 -14.77 -2.48
N LEU A 238 -11.74 -15.20 -1.34
CA LEU A 238 -11.14 -14.95 -0.03
C LEU A 238 -9.86 -15.76 0.17
N SER A 239 -8.74 -15.06 0.40
CA SER A 239 -7.51 -15.70 0.85
C SER A 239 -7.67 -16.33 2.24
N SER A 240 -6.88 -17.37 2.54
CA SER A 240 -6.85 -18.01 3.86
C SER A 240 -6.56 -17.01 5.00
N GLY A 241 -5.67 -16.05 4.73
CA GLY A 241 -5.36 -14.95 5.65
C GLY A 241 -6.56 -14.05 5.92
N MET A 242 -7.29 -13.66 4.87
CA MET A 242 -8.47 -12.82 5.04
C MET A 242 -9.63 -13.57 5.71
N ALA A 243 -9.86 -14.83 5.35
CA ALA A 243 -10.84 -15.68 6.01
C ALA A 243 -10.56 -15.82 7.52
N ALA A 244 -9.28 -15.92 7.92
CA ALA A 244 -8.89 -15.95 9.33
C ALA A 244 -9.16 -14.61 10.05
N VAL A 245 -8.90 -13.47 9.39
CA VAL A 245 -9.22 -12.14 9.92
C VAL A 245 -10.73 -11.99 10.12
N ILE A 246 -11.53 -12.30 9.10
CA ILE A 246 -12.99 -12.17 9.16
C ILE A 246 -13.58 -13.12 10.20
N ARG A 247 -13.07 -14.36 10.32
CA ARG A 247 -13.47 -15.30 11.37
C ARG A 247 -13.31 -14.70 12.76
N LYS A 248 -12.13 -14.14 13.05
CA LYS A 248 -11.85 -13.52 14.35
C LYS A 248 -12.73 -12.29 14.60
N PHE A 249 -12.98 -11.48 13.57
CA PHE A 249 -13.88 -10.33 13.66
C PHE A 249 -15.32 -10.75 13.99
N LEU A 250 -15.88 -11.72 13.27
CA LEU A 250 -17.26 -12.20 13.44
C LEU A 250 -17.50 -12.98 14.74
N GLN A 251 -16.43 -13.48 15.38
CA GLN A 251 -16.50 -14.02 16.73
C GLN A 251 -16.72 -12.93 17.79
N GLN A 252 -16.20 -11.72 17.54
CA GLN A 252 -16.28 -10.58 18.46
C GLN A 252 -17.47 -9.66 18.16
N HIS A 253 -17.98 -9.71 16.93
CA HIS A 253 -19.01 -8.81 16.41
C HIS A 253 -20.16 -9.59 15.78
N GLU A 254 -21.12 -10.04 16.60
CA GLU A 254 -22.23 -10.88 16.15
C GLU A 254 -23.16 -10.15 15.17
N GLU A 255 -23.28 -8.83 15.31
CA GLU A 255 -24.05 -7.93 14.46
C GLU A 255 -23.60 -7.98 12.98
N HIS A 256 -22.35 -8.37 12.72
CA HIS A 256 -21.80 -8.46 11.37
C HIS A 256 -21.98 -9.85 10.74
N ARG A 257 -22.42 -10.87 11.48
CA ARG A 257 -22.54 -12.26 10.98
C ARG A 257 -23.52 -12.40 9.83
N ALA A 258 -24.64 -11.68 9.87
CA ALA A 258 -25.64 -11.65 8.79
C ALA A 258 -25.28 -10.65 7.66
N ARG A 259 -24.25 -9.81 7.89
CA ARG A 259 -23.98 -8.59 7.11
C ARG A 259 -22.85 -8.73 6.09
N LEU A 260 -21.86 -9.58 6.37
CA LEU A 260 -20.67 -9.75 5.54
C LEU A 260 -20.78 -10.91 4.54
N TYR A 261 -20.55 -10.62 3.27
CA TYR A 261 -20.62 -11.56 2.16
C TYR A 261 -19.31 -11.59 1.37
N GLU A 262 -18.89 -12.78 0.95
CA GLU A 262 -17.92 -12.93 -0.12
C GLU A 262 -18.64 -12.67 -1.44
N VAL A 263 -18.09 -11.81 -2.28
CA VAL A 263 -18.79 -11.22 -3.43
C VAL A 263 -17.99 -11.37 -4.72
N GLU A 264 -18.63 -11.95 -5.73
CA GLU A 264 -18.23 -11.81 -7.13
C GLU A 264 -18.96 -10.61 -7.73
N ALA A 265 -18.25 -9.74 -8.47
CA ALA A 265 -18.86 -8.54 -9.05
C ALA A 265 -20.04 -8.89 -9.97
N PRO A 266 -21.14 -8.12 -9.97
CA PRO A 266 -21.48 -6.93 -9.18
C PRO A 266 -22.07 -7.20 -7.78
N GLY A 267 -22.15 -8.45 -7.34
CA GLY A 267 -22.67 -8.80 -6.01
C GLY A 267 -24.19 -8.90 -5.90
N GLY A 268 -24.85 -9.37 -6.97
CA GLY A 268 -26.24 -9.79 -6.92
C GLY A 268 -26.47 -10.98 -5.99
N TRP A 269 -27.74 -11.35 -5.77
CA TRP A 269 -28.12 -12.43 -4.84
C TRP A 269 -27.43 -13.77 -5.13
N SER A 270 -27.24 -14.13 -6.40
CA SER A 270 -26.55 -15.35 -6.81
C SER A 270 -25.02 -15.23 -6.80
N GLN A 271 -24.49 -14.02 -6.63
CA GLN A 271 -23.06 -13.69 -6.74
C GLN A 271 -22.44 -13.31 -5.39
N ARG A 272 -23.14 -13.62 -4.29
CA ARG A 272 -22.68 -13.35 -2.94
C ARG A 272 -22.99 -14.51 -2.02
N ARG A 273 -22.07 -14.82 -1.11
CA ARG A 273 -22.21 -15.91 -0.14
C ARG A 273 -21.89 -15.39 1.25
N ASN A 274 -22.76 -15.65 2.22
CA ASN A 274 -22.53 -15.18 3.58
C ASN A 274 -21.24 -15.81 4.15
N ILE A 275 -20.31 -14.97 4.63
CA ILE A 275 -18.99 -15.43 5.05
C ILE A 275 -19.09 -16.24 6.34
N TRP A 276 -19.93 -15.82 7.29
CA TRP A 276 -20.11 -16.54 8.56
C TRP A 276 -20.61 -17.97 8.32
N LEU A 277 -21.65 -18.15 7.50
CA LEU A 277 -22.17 -19.46 7.16
C LEU A 277 -21.12 -20.32 6.46
N ASN A 278 -20.38 -19.75 5.50
CA ASN A 278 -19.30 -20.48 4.83
C ASN A 278 -18.18 -20.91 5.81
N ILE A 279 -17.86 -20.10 6.82
CA ILE A 279 -16.94 -20.46 7.91
C ILE A 279 -17.46 -21.66 8.69
N GLN A 280 -18.73 -21.65 9.10
CA GLN A 280 -19.34 -22.74 9.88
C GLN A 280 -19.43 -24.05 9.08
N LEU A 281 -19.65 -23.94 7.76
CA LEU A 281 -19.66 -25.08 6.83
C LEU A 281 -18.26 -25.57 6.45
N GLY A 282 -17.19 -25.02 7.03
CA GLY A 282 -15.81 -25.45 6.76
C GLY A 282 -15.29 -25.06 5.38
N ARG A 283 -15.95 -24.17 4.62
CA ARG A 283 -15.60 -23.83 3.23
C ARG A 283 -14.30 -23.03 3.10
N TYR A 284 -13.82 -22.44 4.19
CA TYR A 284 -12.50 -21.79 4.27
C TYR A 284 -11.52 -22.56 5.14
N ALA A 285 -11.77 -23.85 5.38
CA ALA A 285 -10.78 -24.73 5.97
C ALA A 285 -9.82 -25.17 4.86
N SER A 286 -8.61 -24.62 4.84
CA SER A 286 -7.53 -25.12 3.99
C SER A 286 -6.35 -25.54 4.87
N GLU A 287 -6.09 -26.85 4.86
CA GLU A 287 -4.88 -27.58 5.22
C GLU A 287 -4.17 -27.22 6.54
N GLN A 288 -4.73 -27.72 7.65
CA GLN A 288 -3.95 -28.16 8.80
C GLN A 288 -3.89 -29.69 8.81
N MET A 289 -3.35 -30.32 7.76
CA MET A 289 -3.01 -31.76 7.76
C MET A 289 -1.69 -31.98 7.02
N ASN A 290 -0.60 -31.51 7.63
CA ASN A 290 0.63 -32.29 7.66
C ASN A 290 0.83 -32.72 9.12
N GLY A 291 0.06 -33.73 9.53
CA GLY A 291 0.48 -34.66 10.57
C GLY A 291 0.94 -35.97 9.90
N PRO A 292 1.67 -36.87 10.59
CA PRO A 292 1.49 -37.10 12.02
C PRO A 292 2.80 -37.22 12.82
N PHE A 293 2.74 -36.84 14.10
CA PHE A 293 3.08 -37.80 15.16
C PHE A 293 2.17 -37.53 16.36
N PRO A 294 1.43 -38.53 16.85
CA PRO A 294 0.83 -38.47 18.17
C PRO A 294 1.92 -38.85 19.18
N LEU A 295 2.34 -37.90 20.02
CA LEU A 295 3.04 -38.28 21.24
C LEU A 295 1.99 -38.76 22.24
N ARG A 296 1.97 -40.08 22.46
CA ARG A 296 1.35 -40.68 23.64
C ARG A 296 2.07 -40.21 24.92
N PRO A 297 1.38 -40.22 26.07
CA PRO A 297 1.96 -39.77 27.32
C PRO A 297 2.90 -40.82 27.91
N LEU A 298 4.04 -40.34 28.43
CA LEU A 298 4.74 -40.82 29.61
C LEU A 298 5.25 -39.59 30.37
#